data_AF-A0A969UWU6-F1
#
_entry.id   AF-A0A969UWU6-F1
#
_cell.length_a   1.000
_cell.length_b   1.000
_cell.length_c   1.000
_cell.angle_alpha   90.00
_cell.angle_beta   90.00
_cell.angle_gamma   90.00
#
_symmetry.space_group_name_H-M   'P 1'
#
loop_
_entity.id
_entity.type
_entity.pdbx_description
1 polymer ?
#
loop_
_entity_poly.entity_id
_entity_poly.type
_entity_poly.pdbx_seq_one_letter_code
_entity_poly.pdbx_strand_id
1 'polypeptide(L)'
;MDSILFWNDISLEAVARDFTGSPSIPDQAGPTRTSRALAIVHLAMYDAFNSFANLLKPYLMHLPCPAPSSSQDAAIGEAAYVTLTNLYPSQVDFF
;
A
#
# COMPACT_ATOMS: atom_id res chain seq x y z
N MET A 1 -15.81 2.43 6.69
CA MET A 1 -14.93 3.33 5.92
C MET A 1 -14.44 2.52 4.73
N ASP A 2 -14.27 3.11 3.56
CA ASP A 2 -13.70 2.37 2.42
C ASP A 2 -12.19 2.24 2.62
N SER A 3 -11.71 1.02 2.86
CA SER A 3 -10.30 0.75 3.16
C SER A 3 -9.38 1.13 2.01
N ILE A 4 -9.81 0.97 0.76
CA ILE A 4 -8.99 1.29 -0.42
C ILE A 4 -8.82 2.80 -0.53
N LEU A 5 -9.91 3.57 -0.37
CA LEU A 5 -9.83 5.03 -0.42
C LEU A 5 -9.04 5.61 0.75
N PHE A 6 -9.20 5.06 1.96
CA PHE A 6 -8.41 5.48 3.12
C PHE A 6 -6.90 5.30 2.87
N TRP A 7 -6.47 4.12 2.42
CA TRP A 7 -5.05 3.88 2.16
C TRP A 7 -4.52 4.60 0.91
N ASN A 8 -5.38 4.93 -0.05
CA ASN A 8 -5.02 5.85 -1.13
C ASN A 8 -4.68 7.24 -0.58
N ASP A 9 -5.50 7.78 0.33
CA ASP A 9 -5.26 9.09 0.92
C ASP A 9 -3.95 9.10 1.74
N ILE A 10 -3.70 8.05 2.55
CA ILE A 10 -2.43 7.87 3.27
C ILE A 10 -1.24 7.77 2.31
N SER A 11 -1.39 7.06 1.18
CA SER A 11 -0.33 6.94 0.18
C SER A 11 0.00 8.28 -0.48
N LEU A 12 -1.02 9.11 -0.76
CA LEU A 12 -0.83 10.46 -1.32
C LEU A 12 -0.18 11.41 -0.31
N GLU A 13 -0.53 11.31 0.96
CA GLU A 13 0.12 12.07 2.03
C GLU A 13 1.59 11.65 2.19
N ALA A 14 1.91 10.37 2.09
CA ALA A 14 3.28 9.89 2.10
C ALA A 14 4.10 10.45 0.93
N VAL A 15 3.50 10.51 -0.27
CA VAL A 15 4.09 11.17 -1.43
C VAL A 15 4.35 12.64 -1.14
N ALA A 16 3.37 13.39 -0.61
CA ALA A 16 3.54 14.80 -0.29
C ALA A 16 4.71 15.02 0.69
N ARG A 17 4.74 14.25 1.79
CA ARG A 17 5.79 14.31 2.82
C ARG A 17 7.18 14.06 2.28
N ASP A 18 7.31 13.10 1.36
CA ASP A 18 8.58 12.73 0.73
C ASP A 18 9.23 13.91 -0.03
N PHE A 19 8.43 14.91 -0.44
CA PHE A 19 8.90 16.13 -1.10
C PHE A 19 8.87 17.39 -0.22
N THR A 20 8.33 17.32 1.00
CA THR A 20 8.25 18.47 1.93
C THR A 20 9.14 18.30 3.15
N GLY A 21 10.45 18.46 2.95
CA GLY A 21 11.42 18.81 3.99
C GLY A 21 11.79 17.73 5.02
N SER A 22 11.18 16.55 4.99
CA SER A 22 11.58 15.39 5.79
C SER A 22 11.06 14.11 5.14
N PRO A 23 11.93 13.21 4.63
CA PRO A 23 13.40 13.20 4.73
C PRO A 23 14.12 14.23 3.83
N SER A 24 15.36 14.58 4.15
CA SER A 24 16.22 15.49 3.34
C SER A 24 16.52 14.92 1.94
N ILE A 25 16.43 13.60 1.80
CA ILE A 25 16.54 12.85 0.56
C ILE A 25 15.25 12.03 0.43
N PRO A 26 14.41 12.28 -0.60
CA PRO A 26 13.16 11.55 -0.78
C PRO A 26 13.40 10.05 -0.95
N ASP A 27 12.64 9.23 -0.23
CA ASP A 27 12.68 7.78 -0.34
C ASP A 27 12.30 7.33 -1.75
N GLN A 28 11.33 8.01 -2.40
CA GLN A 28 10.83 7.74 -3.75
C GLN A 28 10.96 8.97 -4.67
N ALA A 29 12.18 9.48 -4.79
CA ALA A 29 12.49 10.68 -5.57
C ALA A 29 12.05 10.65 -7.05
N GLY A 30 11.32 11.69 -7.45
CA GLY A 30 10.94 11.97 -8.83
C GLY A 30 9.75 11.16 -9.34
N PRO A 31 9.14 11.60 -10.45
CA PRO A 31 7.82 11.11 -10.89
C PRO A 31 7.78 9.60 -11.15
N THR A 32 8.86 9.03 -11.68
CA THR A 32 8.94 7.59 -11.99
C THR A 32 8.90 6.73 -10.73
N ARG A 33 9.66 7.09 -9.69
CA ARG A 33 9.72 6.30 -8.45
C ARG A 33 8.45 6.47 -7.64
N THR A 34 7.91 7.69 -7.58
CA THR A 34 6.60 7.96 -6.97
C THR A 34 5.48 7.15 -7.63
N SER A 35 5.39 7.15 -8.96
CA SER A 35 4.39 6.37 -9.69
C SER A 35 4.52 4.87 -9.44
N ARG A 36 5.76 4.36 -9.44
CA ARG A 36 6.04 2.95 -9.12
C ARG A 36 5.64 2.60 -7.69
N ALA A 37 5.89 3.47 -6.71
CA ALA A 37 5.55 3.24 -5.32
C ALA A 37 4.03 3.12 -5.15
N LEU A 38 3.26 4.07 -5.70
CA LEU A 38 1.80 4.01 -5.70
C LEU A 38 1.28 2.73 -6.37
N ALA A 39 1.85 2.34 -7.52
CA ALA A 39 1.45 1.12 -8.21
C ALA A 39 1.67 -0.14 -7.35
N ILE A 40 2.79 -0.24 -6.63
CA ILE A 40 3.08 -1.38 -5.75
C ILE A 40 2.08 -1.45 -4.59
N VAL A 41 1.80 -0.33 -3.94
CA VAL A 41 0.85 -0.26 -2.81
C VAL A 41 -0.55 -0.68 -3.27
N HIS A 42 -1.02 -0.13 -4.39
CA HIS A 42 -2.33 -0.47 -4.97
C HIS A 42 -2.41 -1.93 -5.45
N LEU A 43 -1.34 -2.49 -6.02
CA LEU A 43 -1.30 -3.91 -6.38
C LEU A 43 -1.36 -4.82 -5.15
N ALA A 44 -0.69 -4.45 -4.05
CA ALA A 44 -0.74 -5.22 -2.82
C ALA A 44 -2.14 -5.19 -2.20
N MET A 45 -2.80 -4.02 -2.17
CA MET A 45 -4.19 -3.91 -1.73
C MET A 45 -5.16 -4.67 -2.64
N TYR A 46 -4.94 -4.63 -3.96
CA TYR A 46 -5.75 -5.36 -4.95
C TYR A 46 -5.68 -6.87 -4.74
N ASP A 47 -4.48 -7.41 -4.55
CA ASP A 47 -4.28 -8.83 -4.29
C ASP A 47 -4.81 -9.23 -2.91
N ALA A 48 -4.65 -8.39 -1.89
CA ALA A 48 -5.27 -8.60 -0.58
C ALA A 48 -6.81 -8.66 -0.70
N PHE A 49 -7.44 -7.72 -1.40
CA PHE A 49 -8.87 -7.74 -1.66
C PHE A 49 -9.31 -9.02 -2.39
N ASN A 50 -8.61 -9.38 -3.47
CA ASN A 50 -8.97 -10.54 -4.28
C ASN A 50 -8.73 -11.88 -3.58
N SER A 51 -7.85 -11.95 -2.58
CA SER A 51 -7.68 -13.15 -1.76
C SER A 51 -8.96 -13.54 -1.00
N PHE A 52 -9.87 -12.59 -0.77
CA PHE A 52 -11.19 -12.82 -0.17
C PHE A 52 -12.30 -12.89 -1.23
N ALA A 53 -12.32 -11.90 -2.13
CA ALA A 53 -13.41 -11.76 -3.09
C ALA A 53 -13.40 -12.86 -4.16
N ASN A 54 -12.20 -13.27 -4.61
CA ASN A 54 -11.97 -14.22 -5.70
C ASN A 54 -12.77 -13.87 -6.98
N LEU A 55 -12.95 -12.56 -7.25
CA LEU A 55 -13.76 -12.05 -8.36
C LEU A 55 -12.92 -11.67 -9.59
N LEU A 56 -11.64 -11.36 -9.39
CA LEU A 56 -10.75 -10.88 -10.44
C LEU A 56 -9.49 -11.73 -10.48
N LYS A 57 -8.77 -11.67 -11.61
CA LYS A 57 -7.48 -12.34 -11.74
C LYS A 57 -6.43 -11.63 -10.88
N PRO A 58 -5.84 -12.30 -9.86
CA PRO A 58 -4.77 -11.73 -9.06
C PRO A 58 -3.60 -11.28 -9.93
N TYR A 59 -2.88 -10.26 -9.47
CA TYR A 59 -1.63 -9.83 -10.09
C TYR A 59 -0.52 -10.84 -9.79
N LEU A 60 -0.36 -11.23 -8.53
CA LEU A 60 0.54 -12.31 -8.14
C LEU A 60 -0.05 -13.68 -8.50
N MET A 61 0.80 -14.59 -8.97
CA MET A 61 0.36 -15.94 -9.35
C MET A 61 -0.14 -16.76 -8.15
N HIS A 62 0.37 -16.49 -6.95
CA HIS A 62 0.05 -17.23 -5.73
C HIS A 62 -0.28 -16.23 -4.62
N LEU A 63 -1.54 -16.21 -4.22
CA LEU A 63 -1.99 -15.46 -3.05
C LEU A 63 -2.10 -16.38 -1.83
N PRO A 64 -1.76 -15.88 -0.64
CA PRO A 64 -2.08 -16.59 0.60
C PRO A 64 -3.60 -16.76 0.72
N CYS A 65 -4.03 -17.92 1.18
CA CYS A 65 -5.44 -18.17 1.49
C CYS A 65 -5.76 -17.53 2.86
N PRO A 66 -6.74 -16.62 2.95
CA PRO A 66 -7.13 -16.04 4.23
C PRO A 66 -7.63 -17.11 5.21
N ALA A 67 -7.37 -16.91 6.51
CA ALA A 67 -7.95 -17.77 7.52
C ALA A 67 -9.47 -17.52 7.65
N PRO A 68 -10.27 -18.49 8.11
CA PRO A 68 -11.74 -18.37 8.16
C PRO A 68 -12.26 -17.16 8.96
N SER A 69 -11.48 -16.65 9.90
CA SER A 69 -11.82 -15.49 10.75
C SER A 69 -11.03 -14.22 10.40
N SER A 70 -10.35 -14.19 9.25
CA SER A 70 -9.61 -13.01 8.80
C SER A 70 -10.56 -11.91 8.34
N SER A 71 -10.22 -10.66 8.62
CA SER A 71 -10.94 -9.48 8.10
C SER A 71 -10.31 -9.02 6.78
N GLN A 72 -11.15 -8.83 5.77
CA GLN A 72 -10.72 -8.30 4.47
C GLN A 72 -10.16 -6.87 4.60
N ASP A 73 -10.79 -6.01 5.41
CA ASP A 73 -10.30 -4.65 5.65
C ASP A 73 -8.93 -4.66 6.35
N ALA A 74 -8.75 -5.56 7.32
CA ALA A 74 -7.47 -5.72 8.01
C ALA A 74 -6.38 -6.22 7.05
N ALA A 75 -6.71 -7.14 6.14
CA ALA A 75 -5.76 -7.64 5.14
C ALA A 75 -5.35 -6.55 4.13
N ILE A 76 -6.30 -5.74 3.67
CA ILE A 76 -6.03 -4.57 2.81
C ILE A 76 -5.11 -3.60 3.55
N GLY A 77 -5.41 -3.32 4.83
CA GLY A 77 -4.62 -2.39 5.62
C GLY A 77 -3.22 -2.86 5.92
N GLU A 78 -3.05 -4.14 6.28
CA GLU A 78 -1.72 -4.73 6.47
C GLU A 78 -0.90 -4.70 5.17
N ALA A 79 -1.51 -5.02 4.03
CA ALA A 79 -0.84 -4.98 2.74
C ALA A 79 -0.36 -3.56 2.38
N ALA A 80 -1.18 -2.54 2.63
CA ALA A 80 -0.80 -1.15 2.44
C ALA A 80 0.30 -0.71 3.41
N TYR A 81 0.14 -0.99 4.71
CA TYR A 81 1.12 -0.64 5.75
C TYR A 81 2.49 -1.25 5.48
N VAL A 82 2.56 -2.56 5.20
CA VAL A 82 3.82 -3.26 4.93
C VAL A 82 4.47 -2.72 3.66
N THR A 83 3.72 -2.45 2.60
CA THR A 83 4.32 -1.89 1.37
C THR A 83 4.82 -0.46 1.58
N LEU A 84 4.04 0.39 2.25
CA LEU A 84 4.40 1.78 2.53
C LEU A 84 5.64 1.88 3.43
N THR A 85 5.70 1.14 4.53
CA THR A 85 6.87 1.14 5.43
C THR A 85 8.15 0.65 4.75
N ASN A 86 8.05 -0.27 3.78
CA ASN A 86 9.20 -0.71 2.99
C ASN A 86 9.60 0.30 1.89
N LEU A 87 8.63 1.03 1.32
CA LEU A 87 8.88 2.00 0.25
C LEU A 87 9.29 3.38 0.77
N TYR A 88 8.80 3.76 1.95
CA TYR A 88 9.02 5.04 2.63
C TYR A 88 9.55 4.80 4.05
N PRO A 89 10.72 4.16 4.22
CA PRO A 89 11.27 3.84 5.54
C PRO A 89 11.52 5.06 6.43
N SER A 90 11.67 6.25 5.85
CA SER A 90 11.83 7.49 6.61
C SER A 90 10.51 7.99 7.23
N GLN A 91 9.38 7.36 6.91
CA GLN A 91 8.03 7.78 7.31
C GLN A 91 7.29 6.73 8.16
N VAL A 92 7.98 5.72 8.71
CA VAL A 92 7.34 4.62 9.47
C VAL A 92 6.45 5.12 10.61
N ASP A 93 6.86 6.15 11.35
CA ASP A 93 6.07 6.70 12.47
C ASP A 93 4.75 7.37 12.04
N PHE A 94 4.57 7.65 10.73
CA PHE A 94 3.34 8.22 10.19
C PHE A 94 2.29 7.15 9.83
N PHE A 95 2.73 5.94 9.46
CA PHE A 95 1.86 4.85 9.01
C PHE A 95 1.25 4.09 10.18
#